data_AF-A0A1H3FHJ6-F1
#
_entry.id   AF-A0A1H3FHJ6-F1
#
_cell.length_a   1.000
_cell.length_b   1.000
_cell.length_c   1.000
_cell.angle_alpha   90.00
_cell.angle_beta   90.00
_cell.angle_gamma   90.00
#
_symmetry.space_group_name_H-M   'P 1'
#
loop_
_entity.id
_entity.type
_entity.pdbx_description
1 polymer ?
#
loop_
_entity_poly.entity_id
_entity_poly.type
_entity_poly.pdbx_seq_one_letter_code
_entity_poly.pdbx_strand_id
1 'polypeptide(L)'
;MSPQRTPQSRDEFEARLRRIGAERYHDLHPFHDRLHGGGCTPDEVRAWVINRYYYQHSIPKKDAAFMSRVDDPALRRAWRSRIEDHDGTDENEGGIRRWLRLAEAVGLDPDYVASCDGVLPTTRFAVDAYVRYVREKTLLEAVASSLTELFAPKIHANRIEGCCGIMPSPMTARCLTSATG
;
A
#
# COMPACT_ATOMS: atom_id res chain seq x y z
N MET A 1 40.30 -11.56 -5.86
CA MET A 1 39.31 -12.42 -5.20
C MET A 1 38.27 -11.52 -4.54
N SER A 2 37.03 -11.53 -5.02
CA SER A 2 35.94 -10.89 -4.28
C SER A 2 35.79 -11.60 -2.94
N PRO A 3 35.66 -10.89 -1.81
CA PRO A 3 35.51 -11.54 -0.51
C PRO A 3 34.27 -12.45 -0.54
N GLN A 4 34.45 -13.72 -0.18
CA GLN A 4 33.34 -14.66 0.03
C GLN A 4 32.49 -14.10 1.16
N ARG A 5 31.24 -13.72 0.85
CA ARG A 5 30.27 -13.33 1.88
C ARG A 5 29.81 -14.59 2.59
N THR A 6 30.14 -14.72 3.87
CA THR A 6 29.57 -15.74 4.75
C THR A 6 28.06 -15.54 4.83
N PRO A 7 27.24 -16.60 4.78
CA PRO A 7 25.80 -16.48 5.02
C PRO A 7 25.54 -15.85 6.39
N GLN A 8 24.64 -14.86 6.42
CA GLN A 8 24.22 -14.20 7.66
C GLN A 8 23.39 -15.16 8.53
N SER A 9 23.39 -14.96 9.84
CA SER A 9 22.40 -15.60 10.71
C SER A 9 20.98 -15.07 10.39
N ARG A 10 19.95 -15.79 10.83
CA ARG A 10 18.54 -15.36 10.67
C ARG A 10 18.33 -13.96 11.24
N ASP A 11 18.83 -13.71 12.44
CA ASP A 11 18.64 -12.45 13.16
C ASP A 11 19.39 -11.30 12.48
N GLU A 12 20.61 -11.55 12.01
CA GLU A 12 21.39 -10.58 11.24
C GLU A 12 20.71 -10.22 9.92
N PHE A 13 20.11 -11.20 9.25
CA PHE A 13 19.38 -11.00 8.01
C PHE A 13 18.10 -10.20 8.24
N GLU A 14 17.31 -10.54 9.26
CA GLU A 14 16.09 -9.79 9.62
C GLU A 14 16.43 -8.35 10.03
N ALA A 15 17.44 -8.16 10.88
CA ALA A 15 17.87 -6.83 11.29
C ALA A 15 18.30 -5.96 10.10
N ARG A 16 18.94 -6.57 9.09
CA ARG A 16 19.28 -5.90 7.83
C ARG A 16 18.03 -5.53 7.03
N LEU A 17 17.03 -6.41 6.91
CA LEU A 17 15.77 -6.10 6.23
C LEU A 17 15.03 -4.95 6.92
N ARG A 18 14.97 -4.95 8.27
CA ARG A 18 14.36 -3.85 9.05
C ARG A 18 15.06 -2.52 8.86
N ARG A 19 16.38 -2.53 8.70
CA ARG A 19 17.17 -1.33 8.42
C ARG A 19 16.80 -0.67 7.08
N ILE A 20 16.50 -1.48 6.06
CA ILE A 20 16.01 -0.95 4.78
C ILE A 20 14.72 -0.15 4.98
N GLY A 21 13.77 -0.69 5.76
CA GLY A 21 12.56 0.04 6.12
C GLY A 21 12.86 1.36 6.84
N ALA A 22 13.71 1.33 7.87
CA ALA A 22 14.08 2.51 8.65
C ALA A 22 14.78 3.61 7.84
N GLU A 23 15.44 3.28 6.73
CA GLU A 23 16.20 4.22 5.91
C GLU A 23 15.47 4.67 4.63
N ARG A 24 14.52 3.86 4.14
CA ARG A 24 13.98 3.99 2.77
C ARG A 24 12.46 3.94 2.68
N TYR A 25 11.75 3.68 3.77
CA TYR A 25 10.29 3.62 3.71
C TYR A 25 9.69 5.00 3.47
N HIS A 26 8.48 5.03 2.89
CA HIS A 26 7.90 6.28 2.37
C HIS A 26 7.45 7.25 3.45
N ASP A 27 7.46 6.84 4.72
CA ASP A 27 7.17 7.73 5.84
C ASP A 27 8.18 8.86 5.94
N LEU A 28 9.43 8.63 5.49
CA LEU A 28 10.48 9.63 5.43
C LEU A 28 10.33 10.62 4.25
N HIS A 29 9.32 10.43 3.38
CA HIS A 29 9.16 11.29 2.21
C HIS A 29 8.51 12.62 2.62
N PRO A 30 9.00 13.79 2.16
CA PRO A 30 8.46 15.09 2.56
C PRO A 30 6.95 15.26 2.32
N PHE A 31 6.41 14.64 1.28
CA PHE A 31 4.96 14.61 1.04
C PHE A 31 4.19 13.87 2.15
N HIS A 32 4.74 12.76 2.67
CA HIS A 32 4.12 12.01 3.77
C HIS A 32 4.10 12.86 5.05
N ASP A 33 5.21 13.52 5.38
CA ASP A 33 5.28 14.43 6.52
C ASP A 33 4.29 15.58 6.40
N ARG A 34 4.14 16.18 5.21
CA ARG A 34 3.14 17.23 4.97
C ARG A 34 1.71 16.70 5.10
N LEU A 35 1.42 15.53 4.52
CA LEU A 35 0.09 14.92 4.56
C LEU A 35 -0.34 14.62 6.00
N HIS A 36 0.55 13.99 6.78
CA HIS A 36 0.28 13.59 8.15
C HIS A 36 0.48 14.71 9.17
N GLY A 37 1.25 15.75 8.84
CA GLY A 37 1.46 16.94 9.66
C GLY A 37 0.46 18.07 9.41
N GLY A 38 -0.54 17.88 8.55
CA GLY A 38 -1.56 18.90 8.27
C GLY A 38 -1.13 20.02 7.30
N GLY A 39 0.01 19.86 6.62
CA GLY A 39 0.60 20.85 5.72
C GLY A 39 0.22 20.72 4.23
N CYS A 40 -0.70 19.81 3.89
CA CYS A 40 -1.25 19.67 2.55
C CYS A 40 -2.51 20.53 2.37
N THR A 41 -2.66 21.12 1.18
CA THR A 41 -3.92 21.72 0.76
C THR A 41 -4.98 20.64 0.48
N PRO A 42 -6.28 20.98 0.46
CA PRO A 42 -7.32 20.03 0.08
C PRO A 42 -7.09 19.36 -1.28
N ASP A 43 -6.58 20.10 -2.26
CA ASP A 43 -6.31 19.56 -3.61
C ASP A 43 -5.11 18.60 -3.62
N GLU A 44 -4.08 18.85 -2.80
CA GLU A 44 -2.97 17.90 -2.63
C GLU A 44 -3.44 16.59 -1.98
N VAL A 45 -4.36 16.67 -1.01
CA VAL A 45 -4.97 15.47 -0.40
C VAL A 45 -5.79 14.70 -1.44
N ARG A 46 -6.63 15.38 -2.22
CA ARG A 46 -7.42 14.75 -3.30
C ARG A 46 -6.53 14.09 -4.34
N ALA A 47 -5.47 14.78 -4.78
CA ALA A 47 -4.50 14.22 -5.72
C ALA A 47 -3.82 12.96 -5.16
N TRP A 48 -3.49 12.95 -3.87
CA TRP A 48 -2.99 11.75 -3.20
C TRP A 48 -4.02 10.62 -3.16
N VAL A 49 -5.29 10.90 -2.84
CA VAL A 49 -6.36 9.89 -2.82
C VAL A 49 -6.54 9.23 -4.19
N ILE A 50 -6.59 10.02 -5.28
CA ILE A 50 -6.71 9.53 -6.66
C ILE A 50 -5.53 8.63 -7.03
N ASN A 51 -4.30 9.09 -6.76
CA ASN A 51 -3.11 8.36 -7.17
C ASN A 51 -2.89 7.10 -6.31
N ARG A 52 -3.14 7.19 -5.01
CA ARG A 52 -2.95 6.06 -4.10
C ARG A 52 -4.04 5.01 -4.26
N TYR A 53 -5.23 5.37 -4.75
CA TYR A 53 -6.22 4.38 -5.21
C TYR A 53 -5.63 3.44 -6.27
N TYR A 54 -4.85 3.97 -7.25
CA TYR A 54 -4.22 3.13 -8.29
C TYR A 54 -3.33 2.02 -7.70
N TYR A 55 -2.58 2.37 -6.66
CA TYR A 55 -1.79 1.41 -5.91
C TYR A 55 -2.68 0.39 -5.19
N GLN A 56 -3.68 0.83 -4.42
CA GLN A 56 -4.55 -0.05 -3.63
C GLN A 56 -5.35 -1.03 -4.50
N HIS A 57 -5.96 -0.57 -5.59
CA HIS A 57 -6.73 -1.46 -6.47
C HIS A 57 -5.83 -2.44 -7.25
N SER A 58 -4.52 -2.16 -7.34
CA SER A 58 -3.56 -3.00 -8.06
C SER A 58 -2.96 -4.11 -7.19
N ILE A 59 -3.09 -4.01 -5.85
CA ILE A 59 -2.61 -5.04 -4.92
C ILE A 59 -3.24 -6.42 -5.19
N PRO A 60 -4.58 -6.59 -5.28
CA PRO A 60 -5.17 -7.90 -5.56
C PRO A 60 -4.74 -8.46 -6.92
N LYS A 61 -4.51 -7.60 -7.93
CA LYS A 61 -3.95 -8.02 -9.23
C LYS A 61 -2.52 -8.55 -9.09
N LYS A 62 -1.68 -7.87 -8.31
CA LYS A 62 -0.31 -8.30 -7.97
C LYS A 62 -0.33 -9.63 -7.21
N ASP A 63 -1.22 -9.78 -6.23
CA ASP A 63 -1.33 -11.01 -5.43
C ASP A 63 -1.88 -12.19 -6.23
N ALA A 64 -2.83 -11.96 -7.14
CA ALA A 64 -3.30 -12.98 -8.07
C ALA A 64 -2.18 -13.44 -9.04
N ALA A 65 -1.36 -12.49 -9.54
CA ALA A 65 -0.21 -12.81 -10.38
C ALA A 65 0.88 -13.61 -9.64
N PHE A 66 1.02 -13.41 -8.33
CA PHE A 66 1.86 -14.26 -7.49
C PHE A 66 1.25 -15.66 -7.35
N MET A 67 -0.02 -15.75 -6.94
CA MET A 67 -0.70 -17.02 -6.68
C MET A 67 -0.76 -17.94 -7.89
N SER A 68 -0.85 -17.40 -9.10
CA SER A 68 -0.86 -18.20 -10.35
C SER A 68 0.44 -18.98 -10.60
N ARG A 69 1.52 -18.63 -9.88
CA ARG A 69 2.85 -19.23 -10.00
C ARG A 69 3.22 -20.14 -8.83
N VAL A 70 2.36 -20.24 -7.82
CA VAL A 70 2.61 -21.01 -6.60
C VAL A 70 2.02 -22.40 -6.76
N ASP A 71 2.86 -23.44 -6.72
CA ASP A 71 2.42 -24.84 -6.82
C ASP A 71 1.81 -25.36 -5.50
N ASP A 72 2.33 -24.92 -4.36
CA ASP A 72 1.87 -25.35 -3.03
C ASP A 72 0.47 -24.79 -2.69
N PRO A 73 -0.56 -25.66 -2.57
CA PRO A 73 -1.90 -25.23 -2.19
C PRO A 73 -1.97 -24.59 -0.79
N ALA A 74 -1.09 -24.96 0.15
CA ALA A 74 -1.08 -24.37 1.48
C ALA A 74 -0.67 -22.90 1.43
N LEU A 75 0.39 -22.57 0.67
CA LEU A 75 0.77 -21.19 0.42
C LEU A 75 -0.32 -20.40 -0.32
N ARG A 76 -0.98 -20.97 -1.33
CA ARG A 76 -2.10 -20.29 -2.00
C ARG A 76 -3.26 -19.99 -1.06
N ARG A 77 -3.61 -20.91 -0.15
CA ARG A 77 -4.65 -20.67 0.87
C ARG A 77 -4.26 -19.55 1.83
N ALA A 78 -3.01 -19.53 2.29
CA ALA A 78 -2.51 -18.46 3.17
C ALA A 78 -2.44 -17.10 2.46
N TRP A 79 -2.13 -17.08 1.16
CA TRP A 79 -2.01 -15.83 0.40
C TRP A 79 -3.36 -15.25 -0.02
N ARG A 80 -4.39 -16.08 -0.17
CA ARG A 80 -5.74 -15.68 -0.65
C ARG A 80 -6.36 -14.57 0.19
N SER A 81 -6.18 -14.60 1.51
CA SER A 81 -6.80 -13.60 2.39
C SER A 81 -6.43 -12.17 2.00
N ARG A 82 -5.23 -11.94 1.44
CA ARG A 82 -4.78 -10.63 0.97
C ARG A 82 -5.66 -10.07 -0.16
N ILE A 83 -6.15 -10.94 -1.04
CA ILE A 83 -7.07 -10.55 -2.11
C ILE A 83 -8.44 -10.24 -1.49
N GLU A 84 -8.95 -11.11 -0.62
CA GLU A 84 -10.23 -10.94 0.08
C GLU A 84 -10.27 -9.67 0.94
N ASP A 85 -9.15 -9.32 1.59
CA ASP A 85 -9.02 -8.10 2.39
C ASP A 85 -9.16 -6.84 1.53
N HIS A 86 -8.72 -6.89 0.26
CA HIS A 86 -8.78 -5.78 -0.69
C HIS A 86 -10.11 -5.73 -1.47
N ASP A 87 -10.52 -6.85 -2.05
CA ASP A 87 -11.70 -6.95 -2.92
C ASP A 87 -13.01 -7.07 -2.12
N GLY A 88 -12.92 -7.60 -0.90
CA GLY A 88 -14.06 -7.94 -0.08
C GLY A 88 -14.54 -9.38 -0.26
N THR A 89 -15.55 -9.74 0.53
CA THR A 89 -16.32 -10.98 0.47
C THR A 89 -17.81 -10.64 0.62
N ASP A 90 -18.69 -11.63 0.69
CA ASP A 90 -20.11 -11.40 0.99
C ASP A 90 -20.32 -10.77 2.38
N GLU A 91 -19.37 -10.94 3.31
CA GLU A 91 -19.39 -10.47 4.69
C GLU A 91 -18.52 -9.23 4.94
N ASN A 92 -17.66 -8.84 4.00
CA ASN A 92 -16.70 -7.73 4.14
C ASN A 92 -16.66 -6.88 2.87
N GLU A 93 -16.80 -5.56 2.98
CA GLU A 93 -16.80 -4.69 1.79
C GLU A 93 -15.43 -4.55 1.11
N GLY A 94 -14.33 -4.91 1.79
CA GLY A 94 -12.97 -4.84 1.24
C GLY A 94 -12.33 -3.44 1.28
N GLY A 95 -11.01 -3.41 1.25
CA GLY A 95 -10.21 -2.19 1.31
C GLY A 95 -10.42 -1.23 0.14
N ILE A 96 -10.74 -1.75 -1.06
CA ILE A 96 -11.02 -0.92 -2.24
C ILE A 96 -12.29 -0.09 -2.03
N ARG A 97 -13.37 -0.69 -1.51
CA ARG A 97 -14.61 0.03 -1.19
C ARG A 97 -14.40 1.05 -0.07
N ARG A 98 -13.63 0.71 0.96
CA ARG A 98 -13.23 1.68 2.00
C ARG A 98 -12.46 2.87 1.41
N TRP A 99 -11.60 2.64 0.41
CA TRP A 99 -10.90 3.72 -0.28
C TRP A 99 -11.83 4.64 -1.08
N LEU A 100 -12.83 4.08 -1.75
CA LEU A 100 -13.83 4.87 -2.47
C LEU A 100 -14.70 5.72 -1.53
N ARG A 101 -15.02 5.22 -0.33
CA ARG A 101 -15.65 6.06 0.72
C ARG A 101 -14.74 7.21 1.16
N LEU A 102 -13.43 6.96 1.27
CA LEU A 102 -12.48 8.04 1.54
C LEU A 102 -12.47 9.08 0.41
N ALA A 103 -12.54 8.66 -0.85
CA ALA A 103 -12.65 9.56 -2.00
C ALA A 103 -13.89 10.46 -1.89
N GLU A 104 -15.06 9.87 -1.64
CA GLU A 104 -16.30 10.63 -1.41
C GLU A 104 -16.14 11.63 -0.27
N ALA A 105 -15.54 11.21 0.84
CA ALA A 105 -15.37 12.03 2.03
C ALA A 105 -14.46 13.26 1.78
N VAL A 106 -13.46 13.17 0.89
CA VAL A 106 -12.64 14.32 0.47
C VAL A 106 -13.28 15.16 -0.65
N GLY A 107 -14.52 14.84 -1.06
CA GLY A 107 -15.28 15.54 -2.09
C GLY A 107 -14.92 15.14 -3.51
N LEU A 108 -14.44 13.92 -3.72
CA LEU A 108 -14.23 13.34 -5.05
C LEU A 108 -15.41 12.45 -5.44
N ASP A 109 -15.72 12.40 -6.73
CA ASP A 109 -16.63 11.40 -7.30
C ASP A 109 -15.97 10.00 -7.25
N PRO A 110 -16.56 9.02 -6.53
CA PRO A 110 -16.04 7.66 -6.47
C PRO A 110 -15.90 6.99 -7.84
N ASP A 111 -16.79 7.27 -8.79
CA ASP A 111 -16.75 6.65 -10.12
C ASP A 111 -15.57 7.19 -10.94
N TYR A 112 -15.26 8.48 -10.81
CA TYR A 112 -14.06 9.08 -11.40
C TYR A 112 -12.77 8.51 -10.79
N VAL A 113 -12.74 8.30 -9.47
CA VAL A 113 -11.57 7.65 -8.83
C VAL A 113 -11.44 6.21 -9.32
N ALA A 114 -12.56 5.47 -9.41
CA ALA A 114 -12.59 4.10 -9.88
C ALA A 114 -12.16 3.95 -11.35
N SER A 115 -12.45 4.93 -12.21
CA SER A 115 -12.03 4.91 -13.62
C SER A 115 -10.52 4.97 -13.81
N CYS A 116 -9.78 5.47 -12.80
CA CYS A 116 -8.34 5.68 -12.83
C CYS A 116 -7.86 6.69 -13.90
N ASP A 117 -8.76 7.52 -14.46
CA ASP A 117 -8.41 8.50 -15.50
C ASP A 117 -7.53 9.63 -14.96
N GLY A 118 -7.74 10.02 -13.71
CA GLY A 118 -6.97 11.06 -13.03
C GLY A 118 -5.59 10.63 -12.51
N VAL A 119 -5.20 9.37 -12.71
CA VAL A 119 -3.94 8.82 -12.17
C VAL A 119 -2.75 9.34 -12.96
N LEU A 120 -1.75 9.87 -12.27
CA LEU A 120 -0.54 10.38 -12.90
C LEU A 120 0.22 9.25 -13.63
N PRO A 121 0.80 9.53 -14.82
CA PRO A 121 1.59 8.54 -15.55
C PRO A 121 2.72 7.90 -14.72
N THR A 122 3.37 8.70 -13.86
CA THR A 122 4.44 8.20 -12.98
C THR A 122 3.94 7.23 -11.92
N THR A 123 2.77 7.50 -11.33
CA THR A 123 2.10 6.56 -10.40
C THR A 123 1.78 5.26 -11.12
N ARG A 124 1.18 5.35 -12.31
CA ARG A 124 0.83 4.19 -13.12
C ARG A 124 2.07 3.35 -13.43
N PHE A 125 3.13 3.98 -13.93
CA PHE A 125 4.38 3.31 -14.24
C PHE A 125 5.00 2.60 -13.03
N ALA A 126 5.06 3.26 -11.86
CA ALA A 126 5.64 2.68 -10.65
C ALA A 126 4.82 1.49 -10.13
N VAL A 127 3.49 1.60 -10.12
CA VAL A 127 2.58 0.54 -9.66
C VAL A 127 2.60 -0.65 -10.63
N ASP A 128 2.52 -0.40 -11.93
CA ASP A 128 2.57 -1.45 -12.95
C ASP A 128 3.92 -2.18 -12.93
N ALA A 129 5.01 -1.48 -12.63
CA ALA A 129 6.31 -2.09 -12.41
C ALA A 129 6.31 -3.08 -11.23
N TYR A 130 5.55 -2.81 -10.17
CA TYR A 130 5.44 -3.74 -9.04
C TYR A 130 4.68 -5.01 -9.41
N VAL A 131 3.53 -4.88 -10.09
CA VAL A 131 2.76 -6.03 -10.60
C VAL A 131 3.64 -6.88 -11.53
N ARG A 132 4.37 -6.24 -12.45
CA ARG A 132 5.29 -6.90 -13.38
C ARG A 132 6.45 -7.58 -12.65
N TYR A 133 7.06 -6.92 -11.67
CA TYR A 133 8.14 -7.50 -10.87
C TYR A 133 7.69 -8.80 -10.20
N VAL A 134 6.53 -8.80 -9.56
CA VAL A 134 5.95 -9.99 -8.92
C VAL A 134 5.57 -11.07 -9.93
N ARG A 135 5.20 -10.72 -11.16
CA ARG A 135 4.92 -11.68 -12.22
C ARG A 135 6.18 -12.35 -12.77
N GLU A 136 7.29 -11.61 -12.89
CA GLU A 136 8.47 -12.01 -13.67
C GLU A 136 9.66 -12.50 -12.82
N LYS A 137 9.82 -12.02 -11.59
CA LYS A 137 10.95 -12.36 -10.72
C LYS A 137 10.77 -13.68 -10.01
N THR A 138 11.80 -14.22 -9.35
CA THR A 138 11.67 -15.49 -8.62
C THR A 138 10.58 -15.42 -7.54
N LEU A 139 10.01 -16.56 -7.13
CA LEU A 139 9.02 -16.59 -6.04
C LEU A 139 9.58 -15.97 -4.75
N LEU A 140 10.87 -16.20 -4.46
CA LEU A 140 11.55 -15.59 -3.32
C LEU A 140 11.56 -14.06 -3.41
N GLU A 141 11.94 -13.49 -4.55
CA GLU A 141 11.94 -12.03 -4.76
C GLU A 141 10.52 -11.46 -4.68
N ALA A 142 9.53 -12.16 -5.25
CA ALA A 142 8.13 -11.75 -5.19
C ALA A 142 7.61 -11.71 -3.74
N VAL A 143 7.86 -12.74 -2.93
CA VAL A 143 7.53 -12.75 -1.50
C VAL A 143 8.31 -11.68 -0.75
N ALA A 144 9.61 -11.54 -1.00
CA ALA A 144 10.44 -10.54 -0.32
C ALA A 144 9.97 -9.10 -0.60
N SER A 145 9.39 -8.84 -1.78
CA SER A 145 8.87 -7.53 -2.13
C SER A 145 7.64 -7.09 -1.33
N SER A 146 6.90 -8.02 -0.70
CA SER A 146 5.78 -7.67 0.20
C SER A 146 6.24 -7.32 1.62
N LEU A 147 7.52 -7.52 1.97
CA LEU A 147 8.04 -7.30 3.33
C LEU A 147 8.05 -5.84 3.76
N THR A 148 7.68 -4.89 2.88
CA THR A 148 7.35 -3.53 3.30
C THR A 148 6.25 -3.48 4.36
N GLU A 149 5.43 -4.52 4.46
CA GLU A 149 4.44 -4.70 5.52
C GLU A 149 5.05 -4.84 6.92
N LEU A 150 6.31 -5.28 7.04
CA LEU A 150 7.03 -5.26 8.32
C LEU A 150 7.23 -3.84 8.87
N PHE A 151 7.07 -2.82 8.03
CA PHE A 151 7.30 -1.41 8.35
C PHE A 151 6.01 -0.61 8.48
N ALA A 152 4.89 -1.13 7.95
CA ALA A 152 3.57 -0.51 7.99
C ALA A 152 3.02 -0.21 9.41
N PRO A 153 3.25 -1.04 10.46
CA PRO A 153 2.67 -0.82 11.80
C PRO A 153 3.02 0.53 12.44
N LYS A 154 4.22 1.09 12.18
CA LYS A 154 4.60 2.41 12.69
C LYS A 154 3.80 3.55 12.04
N ILE A 155 3.40 3.39 10.78
CA ILE A 155 2.60 4.41 10.08
C ILE A 155 1.15 4.40 10.56
N HIS A 156 0.56 3.22 10.86
CA HIS A 156 -0.84 3.17 11.32
C HIS A 156 -1.04 3.88 12.67
N ALA A 157 -0.04 3.88 13.56
CA ALA A 157 -0.10 4.55 14.86
C ALA A 157 -0.05 6.10 14.77
N ASN A 158 0.65 6.66 13.77
CA ASN A 158 0.84 8.11 13.64
C ASN A 158 -0.27 8.83 12.86
N ARG A 159 -1.33 8.13 12.42
CA ARG A 159 -2.37 8.66 11.52
C ARG A 159 -3.47 9.50 12.17
N ILE A 160 -3.55 9.50 13.50
CA ILE A 160 -4.76 9.95 14.22
C ILE A 160 -4.84 11.47 14.42
N GLU A 161 -3.73 12.22 14.39
CA GLU A 161 -3.75 13.63 14.80
C GLU A 161 -3.83 14.68 13.67
N GLY A 162 -3.13 14.50 12.53
CA GLY A 162 -2.98 15.61 11.57
C GLY A 162 -4.11 15.82 10.56
N CYS A 163 -4.81 14.78 10.12
CA CYS A 163 -5.83 14.90 9.08
C CYS A 163 -7.13 15.56 9.57
N CYS A 164 -7.36 15.64 10.88
CA CYS A 164 -8.55 16.27 11.46
C CYS A 164 -8.64 17.78 11.21
N GLY A 165 -7.51 18.46 10.97
CA GLY A 165 -7.48 19.91 10.75
C GLY A 165 -7.78 20.35 9.31
N ILE A 166 -7.55 19.49 8.31
CA ILE A 166 -7.73 19.81 6.88
C ILE A 166 -9.13 19.41 6.39
N MET A 167 -9.77 18.47 7.08
CA MET A 167 -10.97 17.81 6.61
C MET A 167 -12.24 18.49 7.14
N PRO A 168 -13.30 18.63 6.32
CA PRO A 168 -14.50 19.37 6.71
C PRO A 168 -15.33 18.70 7.82
N SER A 169 -15.06 17.43 8.17
CA SER A 169 -15.79 16.70 9.20
C SER A 169 -14.94 15.62 9.90
N PRO A 170 -15.14 15.38 11.22
CA PRO A 170 -14.49 14.30 11.97
C PRO A 170 -14.76 12.87 11.43
N MET A 171 -15.84 12.65 10.66
CA MET A 171 -16.08 11.36 9.97
C MET A 171 -15.05 11.06 8.88
N THR A 172 -14.56 12.11 8.21
CA THR A 172 -13.58 12.04 7.11
C THR A 172 -12.21 11.57 7.60
N ALA A 173 -11.80 12.02 8.80
CA ALA A 173 -10.55 11.62 9.42
C ALA A 173 -10.54 10.13 9.80
N ARG A 174 -11.68 9.60 10.28
CA ARG A 174 -11.85 8.16 10.57
C ARG A 174 -11.85 7.29 9.30
N CYS A 175 -12.38 7.79 8.19
CA CYS A 175 -12.35 7.07 6.90
C CYS A 175 -10.91 6.85 6.42
N LEU A 176 -10.04 7.85 6.59
CA LEU A 176 -8.62 7.78 6.19
C LEU A 176 -7.86 6.69 6.96
N THR A 177 -8.20 6.47 8.23
CA THR A 177 -7.63 5.39 9.06
C THR A 177 -8.09 4.00 8.60
N SER A 178 -9.35 3.85 8.20
CA SER A 178 -9.94 2.57 7.78
C SER A 178 -9.57 2.14 6.36
N ALA A 179 -9.36 3.08 5.44
CA ALA A 179 -9.04 2.80 4.04
C ALA A 179 -7.57 2.41 3.81
N THR A 180 -6.71 2.84 4.72
CA THR A 180 -5.25 2.68 4.61
C THR A 180 -4.72 1.52 5.48
N GLY A 181 -5.61 0.78 6.15
CA GLY A 181 -5.34 -0.38 7.01
C GLY A 181 -5.98 -1.65 6.48
#